data_AF-A0A1I7KEJ9-F1
#
_entry.id   AF-A0A1I7KEJ9-F1
#
_cell.length_a   1.000
_cell.length_b   1.000
_cell.length_c   1.000
_cell.angle_alpha   90.00
_cell.angle_beta   90.00
_cell.angle_gamma   90.00
#
_symmetry.space_group_name_H-M   'P 1'
#
loop_
_entity.id
_entity.type
_entity.pdbx_description
1 polymer ?
#
loop_
_entity_poly.entity_id
_entity_poly.type
_entity_poly.pdbx_seq_one_letter_code
_entity_poly.pdbx_strand_id
1 'polypeptide(L)'
;MLMTNRTCKVFFRATPEEMEKVYSKMESVGIKNLSAYLRKIVLRGFVIEIDMSDFKDIRRLLSIESNNLNQYARRANETGSIHKADIESLQKSHKELIGLMGNILDKFNDMY
;
A
#
# COMPACT_ATOMS: atom_id res chain seq x y z
N MET A 1 -35.98 -0.93 28.16
CA MET A 1 -34.72 -0.80 27.42
C MET A 1 -34.59 0.66 27.00
N LEU A 2 -33.72 1.45 27.65
CA LEU A 2 -33.58 2.87 27.31
C LEU A 2 -33.11 2.98 25.85
N MET A 3 -33.92 3.56 24.98
CA MET A 3 -33.50 3.96 23.64
C MET A 3 -32.45 5.06 23.82
N THR A 4 -31.18 4.71 23.71
CA THR A 4 -30.09 5.67 23.71
C THR A 4 -30.18 6.53 22.45
N ASN A 5 -30.81 7.69 22.59
CA ASN A 5 -30.89 8.67 21.52
C ASN A 5 -29.50 9.20 21.19
N ARG A 6 -29.21 9.37 19.90
CA ARG A 6 -27.96 9.97 19.42
C ARG A 6 -28.05 11.48 19.58
N THR A 7 -27.52 12.01 20.69
CA THR A 7 -27.59 13.44 21.05
C THR A 7 -26.38 14.25 20.59
N CYS A 8 -25.23 13.60 20.38
CA CYS A 8 -24.00 14.27 19.94
C CYS A 8 -24.04 14.59 18.44
N LYS A 9 -23.63 15.81 18.07
CA LYS A 9 -23.46 16.26 16.68
C LYS A 9 -21.97 16.45 16.38
N VAL A 10 -21.55 15.99 15.21
CA VAL A 10 -20.21 16.22 14.66
C VAL A 10 -20.36 16.95 13.34
N PHE A 11 -19.64 18.04 13.16
CA PHE A 11 -19.64 18.82 11.93
C PHE A 11 -18.34 18.58 11.17
N PHE A 12 -18.46 18.30 9.88
CA PHE A 12 -17.33 18.14 8.96
C PHE A 12 -17.53 19.08 7.78
N ARG A 13 -16.48 19.82 7.42
CA ARG A 13 -16.47 20.69 6.25
C ARG A 13 -15.83 19.93 5.09
N ALA A 14 -16.51 19.94 3.95
CA ALA A 14 -16.00 19.39 2.71
C ALA A 14 -16.35 20.32 1.55
N THR A 15 -15.53 20.28 0.52
CA THR A 15 -15.80 20.86 -0.79
C THR A 15 -16.92 20.08 -1.51
N PRO A 16 -17.56 20.68 -2.52
CA PRO A 16 -18.55 19.97 -3.34
C PRO A 16 -18.01 18.69 -3.98
N GLU A 17 -16.77 18.71 -4.46
CA GLU A 17 -16.11 17.55 -5.09
C GLU A 17 -15.88 16.40 -4.10
N GLU A 18 -15.48 16.71 -2.86
CA GLU A 18 -15.35 15.71 -1.81
C GLU A 18 -16.70 15.08 -1.45
N MET A 19 -17.76 15.89 -1.40
CA MET A 19 -19.11 15.39 -1.14
C MET A 19 -19.63 14.49 -2.27
N GLU A 20 -19.34 14.81 -3.53
CA GLU A 20 -19.69 13.96 -4.67
C GLU A 20 -19.04 12.56 -4.55
N LYS A 21 -17.75 12.52 -4.20
CA LYS A 21 -17.03 11.26 -3.95
C LYS A 21 -17.64 10.48 -2.78
N VAL A 22 -18.07 11.16 -1.72
CA VAL A 22 -18.76 10.54 -0.58
C VAL A 22 -20.09 9.92 -1.01
N TYR A 23 -20.90 10.63 -1.80
CA TYR A 23 -22.18 10.12 -2.30
C TYR A 23 -22.00 8.95 -3.26
N SER A 24 -21.06 9.02 -4.20
CA SER A 24 -20.76 7.93 -5.12
C SER A 24 -20.35 6.65 -4.38
N LYS A 25 -19.48 6.74 -3.36
CA LYS A 25 -19.11 5.59 -2.51
C LYS A 25 -20.26 5.10 -1.64
N MET A 26 -21.15 5.99 -1.21
CA MET A 26 -22.34 5.63 -0.43
C MET A 26 -23.33 4.82 -1.29
N GLU A 27 -23.54 5.23 -2.54
CA GLU A 27 -24.38 4.54 -3.51
C GLU A 27 -23.81 3.17 -3.88
N SER A 28 -22.49 3.05 -4.09
CA SER A 28 -21.84 1.79 -4.47
C SER A 28 -21.99 0.69 -3.41
N VAL A 29 -22.22 1.06 -2.14
CA VAL A 29 -22.47 0.11 -1.03
C VAL A 29 -23.96 0.03 -0.65
N GLY A 30 -24.85 0.64 -1.44
CA GLY A 30 -26.30 0.55 -1.29
C GLY A 30 -26.89 1.25 -0.05
N ILE A 31 -26.16 2.18 0.57
CA ILE A 31 -26.63 2.91 1.75
C ILE A 31 -27.34 4.19 1.28
N LYS A 32 -28.56 4.44 1.74
CA LYS A 32 -29.34 5.63 1.32
C LYS A 32 -29.19 6.84 2.25
N ASN A 33 -28.69 6.62 3.47
CA ASN A 33 -28.59 7.65 4.49
C ASN A 33 -27.13 8.00 4.78
N LEU A 34 -26.75 9.24 4.52
CA LEU A 34 -25.38 9.73 4.70
C LEU A 34 -24.90 9.54 6.15
N SER A 35 -25.72 9.83 7.15
CA SER A 35 -25.32 9.64 8.54
C SER A 35 -25.11 8.17 8.90
N ALA A 36 -25.87 7.25 8.31
CA ALA A 36 -25.66 5.81 8.48
C ALA A 36 -24.37 5.35 7.80
N TYR A 37 -24.11 5.85 6.59
CA TYR A 37 -22.87 5.59 5.85
C TYR A 37 -21.65 6.08 6.61
N LEU A 38 -21.63 7.36 6.99
CA LEU A 38 -20.52 7.97 7.71
C LEU A 38 -20.29 7.29 9.06
N ARG A 39 -21.33 6.94 9.82
CA ARG A 39 -21.16 6.17 11.06
C ARG A 39 -20.60 4.78 10.80
N LYS A 40 -21.04 4.08 9.75
CA LYS A 40 -20.51 2.76 9.40
C LYS A 40 -19.02 2.85 9.09
N ILE A 41 -18.58 3.89 8.37
CA ILE A 41 -17.17 4.12 8.06
C ILE A 41 -16.39 4.58 9.29
N VAL A 42 -16.86 5.55 10.06
CA VAL A 42 -16.13 6.11 11.20
C VAL A 42 -16.01 5.10 12.36
N LEU A 43 -17.04 4.27 12.59
CA LEU A 43 -17.02 3.28 13.67
C LEU A 43 -16.33 1.97 13.30
N ARG A 44 -16.18 1.67 12.00
CA ARG A 44 -15.50 0.44 11.52
C ARG A 44 -14.16 0.71 10.84
N GLY A 45 -13.87 1.96 10.52
CA GLY A 45 -12.66 2.35 9.82
C GLY A 45 -11.49 2.12 10.76
N PHE A 46 -10.62 1.18 10.40
CA PHE A 46 -9.31 1.12 11.00
C PHE A 46 -8.53 2.34 10.52
N VAL A 47 -8.04 3.16 11.46
CA VAL A 47 -6.97 4.11 11.15
C VAL A 47 -5.71 3.27 11.06
N ILE A 48 -5.37 2.83 9.84
CA ILE A 48 -4.16 2.06 9.61
C ILE A 48 -3.00 3.05 9.57
N GLU A 49 -2.30 3.18 10.69
CA GLU A 49 -0.97 3.77 10.70
C GLU A 49 -0.01 2.73 10.12
N ILE A 50 0.20 2.79 8.81
CA ILE A 50 1.16 1.90 8.15
C ILE A 50 2.55 2.42 8.46
N ASP A 51 3.28 1.71 9.32
CA ASP A 51 4.72 1.90 9.46
C ASP A 51 5.42 1.49 8.15
N MET A 52 5.78 2.48 7.33
CA MET A 52 6.42 2.28 6.03
C MET A 52 7.92 1.96 6.14
N SER A 53 8.43 1.68 7.33
CA SER A 53 9.85 1.36 7.53
C SER A 53 10.29 0.15 6.68
N ASP A 54 9.49 -0.91 6.60
CA ASP A 54 9.78 -2.10 5.79
C ASP A 54 9.88 -1.79 4.28
N PHE A 55 9.11 -0.80 3.79
CA PHE A 55 9.17 -0.36 2.39
C PHE A 55 10.47 0.37 2.05
N LYS A 56 11.17 0.95 3.05
CA LYS A 56 12.46 1.61 2.82
C LYS A 56 13.53 0.59 2.45
N ASP A 57 13.52 -0.59 3.05
CA ASP A 57 14.47 -1.66 2.73
C ASP A 57 14.22 -2.28 1.36
N ILE A 58 12.96 -2.46 0.97
CA ILE A 58 12.61 -2.87 -0.40
C ILE A 58 13.08 -1.83 -1.42
N ARG A 59 12.84 -0.54 -1.16
CA ARG A 59 13.30 0.54 -2.04
C ARG A 59 14.83 0.56 -2.18
N ARG A 60 15.55 0.32 -1.07
CA ARG A 60 17.02 0.24 -1.07
C ARG A 60 17.50 -0.92 -1.94
N LEU A 61 16.92 -2.11 -1.77
CA LEU A 61 17.30 -3.29 -2.57
C LEU A 61 16.95 -3.12 -4.05
N LEU A 62 15.78 -2.59 -4.39
CA LEU A 62 15.41 -2.23 -5.77
C LEU A 62 16.41 -1.28 -6.41
N SER A 63 16.85 -0.26 -5.67
CA SER A 63 17.86 0.68 -6.17
C SER A 63 19.20 -0.01 -6.43
N ILE A 64 19.59 -0.98 -5.59
CA ILE A 64 20.80 -1.77 -5.78
C ILE A 64 20.65 -2.69 -7.01
N GLU A 65 19.52 -3.40 -7.15
CA GLU A 65 19.26 -4.25 -8.32
C GLU A 65 19.27 -3.45 -9.63
N SER A 66 18.64 -2.28 -9.64
CA SER A 66 18.60 -1.38 -10.80
C SER A 66 20.00 -0.88 -11.20
N ASN A 67 20.83 -0.52 -10.20
CA ASN A 67 22.22 -0.13 -10.44
C ASN A 67 23.07 -1.30 -10.94
N ASN A 68 22.88 -2.51 -10.40
CA ASN A 68 23.57 -3.71 -10.83
C ASN A 68 23.20 -4.07 -12.27
N LEU A 69 21.91 -4.04 -12.62
CA LEU A 69 21.43 -4.23 -13.99
C LEU A 69 22.06 -3.24 -14.97
N ASN A 70 22.14 -1.95 -14.60
CA ASN A 70 22.81 -0.94 -15.42
C ASN A 70 24.31 -1.21 -15.60
N GLN A 71 25.00 -1.71 -14.57
CA GLN A 71 26.39 -2.14 -14.68
C GLN A 71 26.55 -3.33 -15.63
N TYR A 72 25.66 -4.32 -15.56
CA TYR A 72 25.70 -5.48 -16.45
C TYR A 72 25.43 -5.08 -17.90
N ALA A 73 24.47 -4.19 -18.14
CA ALA A 73 24.22 -3.66 -19.48
C ALA A 73 25.46 -2.94 -20.05
N ARG A 74 26.14 -2.10 -19.24
CA ARG A 74 27.39 -1.47 -19.67
C ARG A 74 28.48 -2.48 -19.98
N ARG A 75 28.73 -3.44 -19.09
CA ARG A 75 29.76 -4.48 -19.30
C ARG A 75 29.46 -5.36 -20.50
N ALA A 76 28.20 -5.72 -20.73
CA ALA A 76 27.77 -6.46 -21.91
C ALA A 76 28.02 -5.66 -23.20
N ASN A 77 27.74 -4.34 -23.18
CA ASN A 77 28.02 -3.46 -24.31
C ASN A 77 29.51 -3.26 -24.56
N GLU A 78 30.34 -3.28 -23.50
CA GLU A 78 31.80 -3.09 -23.59
C GLU A 78 32.56 -4.36 -23.97
N THR A 79 32.14 -5.53 -23.46
CA THR A 79 32.87 -6.80 -23.61
C THR A 79 32.17 -7.84 -24.48
N GLY A 80 30.91 -7.57 -24.87
CA GLY A 80 30.08 -8.53 -25.61
C GLY A 80 29.65 -9.76 -24.80
N SER A 81 29.93 -9.81 -23.49
CA SER A 81 29.67 -10.99 -22.65
C SER A 81 29.11 -10.63 -21.27
N ILE A 82 28.25 -11.51 -20.73
CA ILE A 82 27.73 -11.43 -19.36
C ILE A 82 28.29 -12.62 -18.57
N HIS A 83 28.86 -12.35 -17.40
CA HIS A 83 29.48 -13.39 -16.59
C HIS A 83 28.45 -14.11 -15.71
N LYS A 84 28.62 -15.41 -15.49
CA LYS A 84 27.70 -16.21 -14.66
C LYS A 84 27.58 -15.69 -13.23
N ALA A 85 28.70 -15.21 -12.66
CA ALA A 85 28.74 -14.65 -11.30
C ALA A 85 27.85 -13.39 -11.15
N ASP A 86 27.75 -12.58 -12.21
CA ASP A 86 26.88 -11.40 -12.23
C ASP A 86 25.40 -11.81 -12.17
N ILE A 87 25.03 -12.85 -12.92
CA ILE A 87 23.67 -13.41 -12.93
C ILE A 87 23.33 -14.04 -11.57
N GLU A 88 24.27 -14.79 -10.97
CA GLU A 88 24.08 -15.41 -9.66
C GLU A 88 23.90 -14.35 -8.55
N SER A 89 24.66 -13.26 -8.61
CA SER A 89 24.52 -12.11 -7.71
C SER A 89 23.13 -11.47 -7.82
N LEU A 90 22.65 -11.23 -9.05
CA LEU A 90 21.32 -10.68 -9.30
C LEU A 90 20.20 -11.61 -8.82
N GLN A 91 20.33 -12.92 -9.07
CA GLN A 91 19.34 -13.90 -8.60
C GLN A 91 19.25 -13.94 -7.07
N LYS A 92 20.37 -13.72 -6.38
CA LYS A 92 20.41 -13.66 -4.92
C LYS A 92 19.67 -12.43 -4.39
N SER A 93 19.99 -11.23 -4.90
CA SER A 93 19.29 -9.99 -4.48
C SER A 93 17.80 -10.05 -4.79
N HIS A 94 17.42 -10.69 -5.90
CA HIS A 94 16.03 -10.78 -6.31
C HIS A 94 15.21 -11.70 -5.39
N LYS A 95 15.82 -12.81 -4.94
CA LYS A 95 15.21 -13.68 -3.92
C LYS A 95 15.01 -12.97 -2.58
N GLU A 96 15.99 -12.17 -2.15
CA GLU A 96 15.88 -11.37 -0.93
C GLU A 96 14.73 -10.34 -1.02
N LEU A 97 14.58 -9.70 -2.18
CA LEU A 97 13.49 -8.76 -2.46
C LEU A 97 12.12 -9.45 -2.42
N ILE A 98 11.96 -10.60 -3.09
CA ILE A 98 10.71 -11.39 -3.06
C ILE A 98 10.35 -11.79 -1.63
N GLY A 99 11.34 -12.22 -0.82
CA GLY A 99 11.11 -12.57 0.58
C GLY A 99 10.56 -11.42 1.41
N LEU A 100 11.12 -10.21 1.25
CA LEU A 100 10.63 -9.01 1.94
C LEU A 100 9.21 -8.63 1.49
N MET A 101 8.90 -8.72 0.20
CA MET A 101 7.53 -8.49 -0.29
C MET A 101 6.54 -9.51 0.28
N GLY A 102 6.94 -10.78 0.39
CA GLY A 102 6.15 -11.83 1.06
C GLY A 102 5.86 -11.49 2.51
N ASN A 103 6.88 -11.11 3.28
CA ASN A 103 6.70 -10.72 4.69
C ASN A 103 5.74 -9.53 4.87
N ILE A 104 5.79 -8.54 3.97
CA ILE A 104 4.85 -7.41 4.00
C ILE A 104 3.42 -7.88 3.68
N LEU A 105 3.25 -8.75 2.66
CA LEU A 105 1.94 -9.30 2.31
C LEU A 105 1.34 -10.11 3.46
N ASP A 106 2.15 -10.90 4.17
CA ASP A 106 1.71 -11.66 5.35
C ASP A 106 1.24 -10.72 6.46
N LYS A 107 2.01 -9.65 6.75
CA LYS A 107 1.59 -8.60 7.71
C LYS A 107 0.28 -7.92 7.31
N PHE A 108 0.03 -7.71 6.02
CA PHE A 108 -1.24 -7.15 5.54
C PHE A 108 -2.39 -8.15 5.66
N ASN A 109 -2.16 -9.44 5.40
CA ASN A 109 -3.16 -10.49 5.60
C ASN A 109 -3.53 -10.64 7.07
N ASP A 110 -2.58 -10.51 8.00
CA ASP A 110 -2.85 -10.56 9.44
C ASP A 110 -3.63 -9.33 9.95
N MET A 111 -3.69 -8.25 9.17
CA MET A 111 -4.46 -7.03 9.48
C MET A 111 -5.94 -7.09 9.05
N TYR A 112 -6.37 -8.11 8.30
CA TYR A 112 -7.74 -8.25 7.77
C TYR A 112 -8.40 -9.57 8.17
#